data_AF-A0A067YBY7-F1
#
_entry.id   AF-A0A067YBY7-F1
#
_cell.length_a   1.000
_cell.length_b   1.000
_cell.length_c   1.000
_cell.angle_alpha   90.00
_cell.angle_beta   90.00
_cell.angle_gamma   90.00
#
_symmetry.space_group_name_H-M   'P 1'
#
loop_
_entity.id
_entity.type
_entity.pdbx_description
1 polymer ?
#
loop_
_entity_poly.entity_id
_entity_poly.type
_entity_poly.pdbx_seq_one_letter_code
_entity_poly.pdbx_strand_id
1 'polypeptide(L)'
;MIYRWSLLNHDKKILKKVKTEWNALLKNKKLTEHDYHKFLSEHAGIILSPNDFSYMVLSKIKLADDYEVDFVTIEDKRSNGMRYNLIEIESPHSPPFTKAGKPSARLTTALQQIDDWRFWIKENREQFKRLFPNETYKVFKGHLNYSFTIYIGNRENSEPFLEKRNELASERNVTIRSFDSLGDYIDFNRFSDLAPDYAAEMTEFSYEIRNQLASPFFKATNHSMWKIFLKQRKGNAHIFTWNASTIVNLREYNKLYYDFINKKYQKRCHISVHE
;
A
#
# COMPACT_ATOMS: atom_id res chain seq x y z
N MET A 1 17.33 17.71 4.44
CA MET A 1 18.04 17.36 3.18
C MET A 1 17.00 17.00 2.13
N ILE A 2 17.22 17.39 0.87
CA ILE A 2 16.27 17.23 -0.24
C ILE A 2 16.84 16.29 -1.29
N TYR A 3 16.03 15.30 -1.71
CA TYR A 3 16.39 14.26 -2.66
C TYR A 3 15.54 14.30 -3.93
N ARG A 4 16.10 13.87 -5.05
CA ARG A 4 15.40 13.85 -6.35
C ARG A 4 14.82 12.49 -6.68
N TRP A 5 13.73 12.08 -6.02
CA TRP A 5 13.07 10.78 -6.25
C TRP A 5 12.67 10.55 -7.70
N SER A 6 12.30 11.61 -8.41
CA SER A 6 11.97 11.61 -9.84
C SER A 6 13.08 11.07 -10.73
N LEU A 7 14.34 11.01 -10.27
CA LEU A 7 15.42 10.35 -11.00
C LEU A 7 15.12 8.88 -11.29
N LEU A 8 14.32 8.20 -10.45
CA LEU A 8 13.87 6.82 -10.69
C LEU A 8 13.01 6.66 -11.94
N ASN A 9 12.39 7.75 -12.43
CA ASN A 9 11.60 7.72 -13.66
C ASN A 9 12.49 7.55 -14.91
N HIS A 10 13.74 8.01 -14.82
CA HIS A 10 14.70 8.01 -15.93
C HIS A 10 15.81 6.97 -15.72
N ASP A 11 16.46 6.96 -14.56
CA ASP A 11 17.43 5.93 -14.16
C ASP A 11 16.71 4.79 -13.42
N LYS A 12 16.16 3.86 -14.20
CA LYS A 12 15.42 2.70 -13.69
C LYS A 12 16.31 1.61 -13.09
N LYS A 13 17.63 1.81 -12.86
CA LYS A 13 18.50 0.74 -12.35
C LYS A 13 18.00 0.11 -11.05
N ILE A 14 17.55 0.93 -10.10
CA ILE A 14 17.00 0.44 -8.82
C ILE A 14 15.67 -0.30 -9.04
N LEU A 15 14.76 0.26 -9.84
CA LEU A 15 13.48 -0.39 -10.15
C LEU A 15 13.68 -1.73 -10.86
N LYS A 16 14.62 -1.80 -11.82
CA LYS A 16 15.01 -3.04 -12.50
C LYS A 16 15.54 -4.07 -11.50
N LYS A 17 16.37 -3.66 -10.53
CA LYS A 17 16.85 -4.55 -9.46
C LYS A 17 15.68 -5.13 -8.65
N VAL A 18 14.76 -4.27 -8.18
CA VAL A 18 13.56 -4.72 -7.44
C VAL A 18 12.70 -5.67 -8.29
N LYS A 19 12.48 -5.34 -9.57
CA LYS A 19 11.73 -6.20 -10.50
C LYS A 19 12.41 -7.55 -10.74
N THR A 20 13.73 -7.59 -10.88
CA THR A 20 14.50 -8.83 -11.02
C THR A 20 14.39 -9.69 -9.77
N GLU A 21 14.52 -9.09 -8.57
CA GLU A 21 14.34 -9.80 -7.30
C GLU A 21 12.90 -10.35 -7.20
N TRP A 22 11.89 -9.54 -7.49
CA TRP A 22 10.48 -9.97 -7.52
C TRP A 22 10.23 -11.15 -8.47
N ASN A 23 10.73 -11.06 -9.70
CA ASN A 23 10.58 -12.13 -10.68
C ASN A 23 11.30 -13.42 -10.25
N ALA A 24 12.41 -13.31 -9.52
CA ALA A 24 13.09 -14.47 -8.94
C ALA A 24 12.25 -15.12 -7.83
N LEU A 25 11.59 -14.32 -6.98
CA LEU A 25 10.64 -14.82 -5.98
C LEU A 25 9.46 -15.56 -6.63
N LEU A 26 8.87 -15.00 -7.70
CA LEU A 26 7.75 -15.64 -8.40
C LEU A 26 8.12 -16.95 -9.11
N LYS A 27 9.39 -17.17 -9.45
CA LYS A 27 9.85 -18.42 -10.06
C LYS A 27 10.14 -19.51 -9.02
N ASN A 28 10.32 -19.14 -7.76
CA ASN A 28 10.71 -20.08 -6.72
C ASN A 28 9.50 -20.70 -6.01
N LYS A 29 9.14 -21.93 -6.43
CA LYS A 29 8.02 -22.71 -5.86
C LYS A 29 8.22 -23.17 -4.42
N LYS A 30 9.42 -23.03 -3.85
CA LYS A 30 9.72 -23.40 -2.45
C LYS A 30 9.42 -22.28 -1.46
N LEU A 31 9.18 -21.06 -1.95
CA LEU A 31 8.86 -19.92 -1.09
C LEU A 31 7.45 -20.03 -0.53
N THR A 32 7.31 -19.51 0.68
CA THR A 32 6.08 -19.44 1.42
C THR A 32 5.45 -18.06 1.27
N GLU A 33 4.18 -17.93 1.66
CA GLU A 33 3.49 -16.64 1.72
C GLU A 33 4.24 -15.60 2.57
N HIS A 34 4.89 -16.05 3.66
CA HIS A 34 5.74 -15.20 4.49
C HIS A 34 6.87 -14.53 3.71
N ASP A 35 7.50 -15.25 2.77
CA ASP A 35 8.59 -14.70 1.96
C ASP A 35 8.10 -13.58 1.04
N TYR A 36 6.90 -13.75 0.46
CA TYR A 36 6.25 -12.73 -0.37
C TYR A 36 5.80 -11.53 0.47
N HIS A 37 5.18 -11.78 1.62
CA HIS A 37 4.80 -10.75 2.58
C HIS A 37 6.00 -9.89 2.97
N LYS A 38 7.11 -10.53 3.36
CA LYS A 38 8.35 -9.85 3.75
C LYS A 38 8.88 -8.95 2.62
N PHE A 39 8.91 -9.45 1.38
CA PHE A 39 9.36 -8.66 0.24
C PHE A 39 8.46 -7.45 -0.04
N LEU A 40 7.14 -7.66 -0.02
CA LEU A 40 6.16 -6.58 -0.23
C LEU A 40 6.21 -5.53 0.89
N SER A 41 6.40 -5.97 2.13
CA SER A 41 6.57 -5.08 3.29
C SER A 41 7.85 -4.24 3.17
N GLU A 42 8.97 -4.84 2.75
CA GLU A 42 10.24 -4.14 2.54
C GLU A 42 10.18 -3.11 1.41
N HIS A 43 9.38 -3.38 0.37
CA HIS A 43 9.27 -2.55 -0.83
C HIS A 43 7.90 -1.89 -0.99
N ALA A 44 7.20 -1.65 0.12
CA ALA A 44 5.80 -1.23 0.11
C ALA A 44 5.57 0.08 -0.66
N GLY A 45 6.45 1.07 -0.49
CA GLY A 45 6.35 2.34 -1.23
C GLY A 45 6.54 2.20 -2.74
N ILE A 46 7.29 1.19 -3.20
CA ILE A 46 7.48 0.92 -4.63
C ILE A 46 6.36 0.04 -5.19
N ILE A 47 5.83 -0.92 -4.43
CA ILE A 47 4.97 -1.96 -5.00
C ILE A 47 3.49 -1.75 -4.66
N LEU A 48 3.20 -1.41 -3.41
CA LEU A 48 1.84 -1.31 -2.87
C LEU A 48 1.33 0.14 -2.82
N SER A 49 2.20 1.11 -3.09
CA SER A 49 1.87 2.54 -3.05
C SER A 49 2.21 3.26 -4.36
N PRO A 50 1.69 2.79 -5.52
CA PRO A 50 2.17 3.22 -6.83
C PRO A 50 1.77 4.64 -7.25
N ASN A 51 0.88 5.30 -6.51
CA ASN A 51 0.30 6.58 -6.88
C ASN A 51 0.66 7.69 -5.89
N ASP A 52 0.61 8.94 -6.37
CA ASP A 52 0.89 10.16 -5.59
C ASP A 52 -0.21 10.47 -4.53
N PHE A 53 -1.10 9.53 -4.24
CA PHE A 53 -2.18 9.68 -3.26
C PHE A 53 -2.01 8.72 -2.07
N SER A 54 -0.99 7.87 -2.08
CA SER A 54 -0.70 6.91 -1.03
C SER A 54 0.74 7.08 -0.58
N TYR A 55 0.91 7.47 0.69
CA TYR A 55 2.22 7.63 1.33
C TYR A 55 2.35 6.73 2.56
N MET A 56 1.51 5.71 2.70
CA MET A 56 1.64 4.74 3.78
C MET A 56 0.95 3.45 3.38
N VAL A 57 1.60 2.36 3.71
CA VAL A 57 1.02 1.02 3.65
C VAL A 57 1.15 0.43 5.03
N LEU A 58 0.06 -0.12 5.54
CA LEU A 58 0.06 -0.82 6.82
C LEU A 58 0.27 -2.31 6.58
N SER A 59 0.81 -3.02 7.57
CA SER A 59 1.04 -4.45 7.47
C SER A 59 0.68 -5.18 8.76
N LYS A 60 0.09 -6.37 8.62
CA LYS A 60 -0.37 -7.23 9.72
C LYS A 60 -1.23 -6.46 10.72
N ILE A 61 -2.24 -5.75 10.21
CA ILE A 61 -3.14 -4.95 11.04
C ILE A 61 -4.19 -5.87 11.68
N LYS A 62 -4.18 -5.92 13.00
CA LYS A 62 -5.20 -6.62 13.79
C LYS A 62 -6.48 -5.80 13.86
N LEU A 63 -7.59 -6.38 13.41
CA LEU A 63 -8.93 -5.82 13.58
C LEU A 63 -9.48 -6.18 14.97
N ALA A 64 -9.32 -7.44 15.36
CA ALA A 64 -9.59 -7.98 16.69
C ALA A 64 -8.48 -8.98 17.07
N ASP A 65 -8.72 -9.80 18.10
CA ASP A 65 -7.78 -10.87 18.47
C ASP A 65 -7.71 -11.96 17.39
N ASP A 66 -8.79 -12.17 16.63
CA ASP A 66 -8.92 -13.28 15.67
C ASP A 66 -8.64 -12.90 14.21
N TYR A 67 -8.55 -11.61 13.88
CA TYR A 67 -8.45 -11.14 12.49
C TYR A 67 -7.24 -10.27 12.27
N GLU A 68 -6.37 -10.70 11.35
CA GLU A 68 -5.19 -9.97 10.91
C GLU A 68 -5.27 -9.74 9.39
N VAL A 69 -5.10 -8.49 8.97
CA VAL A 69 -5.06 -8.09 7.56
C VAL A 69 -3.60 -8.04 7.10
N ASP A 70 -3.25 -8.66 5.98
CA ASP A 70 -1.87 -8.70 5.50
C ASP A 70 -1.31 -7.32 5.21
N PHE A 71 -2.05 -6.52 4.44
CA PHE A 71 -1.73 -5.14 4.13
C PHE A 71 -2.96 -4.23 4.09
N VAL A 72 -2.75 -2.95 4.36
CA VAL A 72 -3.75 -1.91 4.09
C VAL A 72 -3.09 -0.78 3.32
N THR A 73 -3.57 -0.47 2.12
CA THR A 73 -3.17 0.75 1.42
C THR A 73 -4.12 1.88 1.76
N ILE A 74 -3.59 3.10 1.89
CA ILE A 74 -4.35 4.28 2.30
C ILE A 74 -4.24 5.31 1.17
N GLU A 75 -5.36 5.64 0.53
CA GLU A 75 -5.41 6.69 -0.49
C GLU A 75 -6.10 7.93 0.04
N ASP A 76 -5.50 9.11 -0.15
CA ASP A 76 -6.18 10.39 0.01
C ASP A 76 -7.00 10.69 -1.23
N LYS A 77 -8.33 10.60 -1.12
CA LYS A 77 -9.29 10.91 -2.19
C LYS A 77 -9.80 12.35 -2.10
N ARG A 78 -9.04 13.27 -1.49
CA ARG A 78 -9.34 14.69 -1.34
C ARG A 78 -10.69 14.89 -0.63
N SER A 79 -11.66 15.53 -1.28
CA SER A 79 -13.00 15.76 -0.74
C SER A 79 -13.77 14.47 -0.43
N ASN A 80 -13.39 13.32 -1.00
CA ASN A 80 -13.98 12.03 -0.67
C ASN A 80 -13.33 11.36 0.55
N GLY A 81 -12.33 11.99 1.16
CA GLY A 81 -11.62 11.52 2.35
C GLY A 81 -10.69 10.36 2.06
N MET A 82 -10.33 9.62 3.12
CA MET A 82 -9.42 8.48 3.00
C MET A 82 -10.15 7.24 2.49
N ARG A 83 -9.53 6.51 1.56
CA ARG A 83 -9.95 5.16 1.18
C ARG A 83 -8.95 4.14 1.71
N TYR A 84 -9.45 3.15 2.44
CA TYR A 84 -8.66 2.03 2.95
C TYR A 84 -8.90 0.78 2.13
N ASN A 85 -7.86 0.24 1.49
CA ASN A 85 -7.97 -1.04 0.81
C ASN A 85 -7.31 -2.13 1.65
N LEU A 86 -8.12 -3.03 2.20
CA LEU A 86 -7.66 -4.18 2.98
C LEU A 86 -7.27 -5.29 2.00
N ILE A 87 -6.06 -5.81 2.14
CA ILE A 87 -5.45 -6.74 1.21
C ILE A 87 -5.18 -8.06 1.93
N GLU A 88 -5.62 -9.16 1.32
CA GLU A 88 -5.17 -10.52 1.62
C GLU A 88 -4.22 -10.99 0.51
N ILE A 89 -3.16 -11.70 0.87
CA ILE A 89 -2.27 -12.35 -0.09
C ILE A 89 -2.26 -13.87 0.14
N GLU A 90 -2.24 -14.62 -0.95
CA GLU A 90 -2.09 -16.07 -0.95
C GLU A 90 -0.86 -16.47 -1.77
N SER A 91 -0.57 -17.76 -1.91
CA SER A 91 0.58 -18.17 -2.73
C SER A 91 0.39 -17.84 -4.23
N PRO A 92 1.42 -17.29 -4.93
CA PRO A 92 1.39 -17.15 -6.38
C PRO A 92 1.39 -18.51 -7.11
N HIS A 93 1.72 -19.59 -6.41
CA HIS A 93 1.75 -20.95 -6.95
C HIS A 93 0.45 -21.71 -6.76
N SER A 94 -0.50 -21.14 -6.02
CA SER A 94 -1.83 -21.71 -5.84
C SER A 94 -2.77 -21.19 -6.94
N PRO A 95 -3.26 -22.05 -7.84
CA PRO A 95 -4.25 -21.63 -8.83
C PRO A 95 -5.53 -21.13 -8.13
N PRO A 96 -6.10 -20.00 -8.56
CA PRO A 96 -7.34 -19.49 -7.97
C PRO A 96 -8.56 -20.37 -8.25
N PHE A 97 -8.51 -21.19 -9.31
CA PHE A 97 -9.60 -22.09 -9.70
C PHE A 97 -9.08 -23.51 -9.92
N THR A 98 -9.96 -24.48 -9.64
CA THR A 98 -9.77 -25.89 -9.99
C THR A 98 -9.91 -26.09 -11.51
N LYS A 99 -9.46 -27.25 -12.02
CA LYS A 99 -9.66 -27.62 -13.44
C LYS A 99 -11.13 -27.63 -13.87
N ALA A 100 -12.05 -27.86 -12.93
CA ALA A 100 -13.50 -27.80 -13.16
C ALA A 100 -14.04 -26.35 -13.19
N GLY A 101 -13.18 -25.34 -13.04
CA GLY A 101 -13.56 -23.93 -13.01
C GLY A 101 -14.32 -23.50 -11.77
N LYS A 102 -14.24 -24.27 -10.68
CA LYS A 102 -14.72 -23.87 -9.34
C LYS A 102 -13.60 -23.15 -8.59
N PRO A 103 -13.90 -22.16 -7.72
CA PRO A 103 -12.90 -21.55 -6.83
C PRO A 103 -12.08 -22.63 -6.11
N SER A 104 -10.77 -22.44 -6.02
CA SER A 104 -9.91 -23.34 -5.26
C SER A 104 -10.14 -23.18 -3.76
N ALA A 105 -9.78 -24.19 -2.97
CA ALA A 105 -9.90 -24.10 -1.51
C ALA A 105 -9.19 -22.86 -0.95
N ARG A 106 -8.03 -22.49 -1.52
CA ARG A 106 -7.28 -21.29 -1.17
C ARG A 106 -8.07 -20.01 -1.46
N LEU A 107 -8.61 -19.87 -2.68
CA LEU A 107 -9.45 -18.71 -3.00
C LEU A 107 -10.71 -18.66 -2.13
N THR A 108 -11.33 -19.80 -1.83
CA THR A 108 -12.48 -19.90 -0.93
C THR A 108 -12.13 -19.41 0.47
N THR A 109 -11.00 -19.81 1.03
CA THR A 109 -10.53 -19.34 2.34
C THR A 109 -10.26 -17.84 2.34
N ALA A 110 -9.57 -17.31 1.32
CA ALA A 110 -9.32 -15.88 1.20
C ALA A 110 -10.62 -15.07 1.11
N LEU A 111 -11.61 -15.55 0.34
CA LEU A 111 -12.94 -14.93 0.28
C LEU A 111 -13.66 -14.98 1.63
N GLN A 112 -13.53 -16.07 2.38
CA GLN A 112 -14.10 -16.17 3.72
C GLN A 112 -13.47 -15.15 4.67
N GLN A 113 -12.15 -14.95 4.66
CA GLN A 113 -11.52 -13.89 5.46
C GLN A 113 -12.04 -12.49 5.09
N ILE A 114 -12.26 -12.21 3.80
CA ILE A 114 -12.88 -10.95 3.38
C ILE A 114 -14.30 -10.81 3.97
N ASP A 115 -15.11 -11.86 3.93
CA ASP A 115 -16.46 -11.86 4.50
C ASP A 115 -16.43 -11.70 6.04
N ASP A 116 -15.45 -12.30 6.71
CA ASP A 116 -15.24 -12.16 8.16
C ASP A 116 -14.84 -10.72 8.52
N TRP A 117 -13.93 -10.11 7.76
CA TRP A 117 -13.57 -8.70 7.94
C TRP A 117 -14.76 -7.78 7.71
N ARG A 118 -15.59 -8.04 6.69
CA ARG A 118 -16.83 -7.27 6.44
C ARG A 118 -17.78 -7.36 7.61
N PHE A 119 -18.02 -8.57 8.11
CA PHE A 119 -18.86 -8.80 9.26
C PHE A 119 -18.31 -8.05 10.48
N TRP A 120 -17.01 -8.20 10.76
CA TRP A 120 -16.36 -7.49 11.86
C TRP A 120 -16.50 -5.98 11.74
N ILE A 121 -16.29 -5.38 10.56
CA ILE A 121 -16.44 -3.93 10.34
C ILE A 121 -17.87 -3.48 10.60
N LYS A 122 -18.87 -4.27 10.16
CA LYS A 122 -20.30 -3.97 10.37
C LYS A 122 -20.65 -3.95 11.85
N GLU A 123 -20.17 -4.93 12.61
CA GLU A 123 -20.45 -5.04 14.06
C GLU A 123 -19.59 -4.10 14.91
N ASN A 124 -18.40 -3.71 14.44
CA ASN A 124 -17.40 -2.95 15.21
C ASN A 124 -17.08 -1.58 14.60
N ARG A 125 -18.07 -0.89 14.02
CA ARG A 125 -17.87 0.35 13.26
C ARG A 125 -17.03 1.40 13.98
N GLU A 126 -17.26 1.64 15.27
CA GLU A 126 -16.51 2.64 16.03
C GLU A 126 -15.05 2.23 16.26
N GLN A 127 -14.78 0.92 16.44
CA GLN A 127 -13.41 0.42 16.51
C GLN A 127 -12.71 0.53 15.16
N PHE A 128 -13.40 0.20 14.07
CA PHE A 128 -12.87 0.40 12.72
C PHE A 128 -12.54 1.87 12.47
N LYS A 129 -13.42 2.82 12.83
CA LYS A 129 -13.15 4.27 12.70
C LYS A 129 -11.95 4.73 13.52
N ARG A 130 -11.72 4.15 14.71
CA ARG A 130 -10.53 4.46 15.52
C ARG A 130 -9.25 3.90 14.89
N LEU A 131 -9.34 2.72 14.30
CA LEU A 131 -8.21 2.04 13.67
C LEU A 131 -7.88 2.64 12.29
N PHE A 132 -8.88 3.15 11.57
CA PHE A 132 -8.78 3.71 10.23
C PHE A 132 -9.50 5.08 10.20
N PRO A 133 -8.87 6.13 10.73
CA PRO A 133 -9.52 7.42 10.91
C PRO A 133 -9.74 8.20 9.60
N ASN A 134 -10.96 8.66 9.37
CA ASN A 134 -11.33 9.50 8.23
C ASN A 134 -12.33 10.59 8.66
N GLU A 135 -12.13 11.85 8.25
CA GLU A 135 -13.09 12.92 8.57
C GLU A 135 -14.39 12.87 7.78
N THR A 136 -14.39 12.26 6.59
CA THR A 136 -15.60 12.20 5.78
C THR A 136 -16.68 11.30 6.36
N TYR A 137 -16.38 10.52 7.42
CA TYR A 137 -17.41 9.86 8.24
C TYR A 137 -18.46 10.83 8.78
N LYS A 138 -18.10 12.09 9.05
CA LYS A 138 -19.05 13.10 9.54
C LYS A 138 -19.92 13.68 8.44
N VAL A 139 -19.38 13.79 7.21
CA VAL A 139 -20.03 14.43 6.06
C VAL A 139 -20.94 13.44 5.31
N PHE A 140 -20.52 12.19 5.12
CA PHE A 140 -21.31 11.17 4.43
C PHE A 140 -22.10 10.27 5.39
N LYS A 141 -22.71 10.82 6.45
CA LYS A 141 -23.58 10.07 7.39
C LYS A 141 -22.97 8.74 7.91
N GLY A 142 -21.66 8.71 8.14
CA GLY A 142 -20.94 7.54 8.63
C GLY A 142 -20.54 6.49 7.58
N HIS A 143 -20.67 6.75 6.28
CA HIS A 143 -20.20 5.82 5.25
C HIS A 143 -18.70 5.54 5.40
N LEU A 144 -18.36 4.26 5.57
CA LEU A 144 -16.99 3.81 5.67
C LEU A 144 -16.43 3.58 4.25
N ASN A 145 -15.37 4.31 3.88
CA ASN A 145 -14.75 4.19 2.55
C ASN A 145 -13.62 3.15 2.59
N TYR A 146 -13.97 1.89 2.32
CA TYR A 146 -13.02 0.80 2.21
C TYR A 146 -13.28 -0.10 1.01
N SER A 147 -12.26 -0.84 0.60
CA SER A 147 -12.36 -1.92 -0.39
C SER A 147 -11.50 -3.11 0.00
N PHE A 148 -11.65 -4.21 -0.73
CA PHE A 148 -10.90 -5.42 -0.50
C PHE A 148 -10.16 -5.86 -1.77
N THR A 149 -8.96 -6.39 -1.59
CA THR A 149 -8.18 -6.99 -2.67
C THR A 149 -7.59 -8.33 -2.22
N ILE A 150 -7.65 -9.33 -3.08
CA ILE A 150 -6.97 -10.61 -2.92
C ILE A 150 -5.91 -10.72 -4.01
N TYR A 151 -4.67 -10.96 -3.62
CA TYR A 151 -3.62 -11.41 -4.52
C TYR A 151 -3.44 -12.92 -4.41
N ILE A 152 -3.65 -13.66 -5.50
CA ILE A 152 -3.52 -15.12 -5.53
C ILE A 152 -3.09 -15.58 -6.90
N GLY A 153 -2.26 -16.62 -6.95
CA GLY A 153 -1.81 -17.19 -8.21
C GLY A 153 -0.89 -16.26 -9.01
N ASN A 154 -0.58 -16.69 -10.22
CA ASN A 154 0.22 -15.98 -11.19
C ASN A 154 -0.53 -15.92 -12.53
N ARG A 155 0.02 -15.21 -13.51
CA ARG A 155 -0.62 -14.99 -14.82
C ARG A 155 -0.92 -16.32 -15.50
N GLU A 156 0.05 -17.22 -15.53
CA GLU A 156 -0.06 -18.54 -16.18
C GLU A 156 -1.18 -19.38 -15.57
N ASN A 157 -1.26 -19.49 -14.24
CA ASN A 157 -2.27 -20.32 -13.57
C ASN A 157 -3.64 -19.65 -13.39
N SER A 158 -3.73 -18.34 -13.70
CA SER A 158 -4.97 -17.56 -13.63
C SER A 158 -5.61 -17.33 -14.99
N GLU A 159 -4.82 -17.33 -16.08
CA GLU A 159 -5.25 -17.00 -17.44
C GLU A 159 -6.47 -17.81 -17.93
N PRO A 160 -6.54 -19.15 -17.72
CA PRO A 160 -7.69 -19.93 -18.18
C PRO A 160 -9.03 -19.56 -17.52
N PHE A 161 -9.01 -18.79 -16.43
CA PHE A 161 -10.19 -18.48 -15.62
C PHE A 161 -10.40 -16.97 -15.43
N LEU A 162 -9.82 -16.13 -16.27
CA LEU A 162 -9.90 -14.67 -16.13
C LEU A 162 -11.33 -14.13 -16.10
N GLU A 163 -12.20 -14.62 -16.98
CA GLU A 163 -13.60 -14.21 -17.04
C GLU A 163 -14.34 -14.56 -15.74
N LYS A 164 -14.27 -15.83 -15.33
CA LYS A 164 -14.85 -16.32 -14.07
C LYS A 164 -14.31 -15.59 -12.84
N ARG A 165 -13.00 -15.29 -12.82
CA ARG A 165 -12.38 -14.49 -11.76
C ARG A 165 -12.99 -13.10 -11.69
N ASN A 166 -13.17 -12.45 -12.84
CA ASN A 166 -13.71 -11.09 -12.91
C ASN A 166 -15.20 -11.06 -12.53
N GLU A 167 -15.97 -12.06 -12.95
CA GLU A 167 -17.37 -12.24 -12.55
C GLU A 167 -17.47 -12.41 -11.03
N LEU A 168 -16.74 -13.37 -10.45
CA LEU A 168 -16.69 -13.61 -9.00
C LEU A 168 -16.23 -12.37 -8.21
N ALA A 169 -15.21 -11.67 -8.70
CA ALA A 169 -14.73 -10.41 -8.12
C ALA A 169 -15.83 -9.34 -8.09
N SER A 170 -16.57 -9.19 -9.19
CA SER A 170 -17.69 -8.26 -9.31
C SER A 170 -18.83 -8.62 -8.36
N GLU A 171 -19.30 -9.87 -8.40
CA GLU A 171 -20.37 -10.39 -7.53
C GLU A 171 -20.06 -10.18 -6.05
N ARG A 172 -18.81 -10.42 -5.66
CA ARG A 172 -18.37 -10.29 -4.28
C ARG A 172 -17.90 -8.89 -3.92
N ASN A 173 -17.87 -7.92 -4.85
CA ASN A 173 -17.32 -6.58 -4.63
C ASN A 173 -15.90 -6.60 -4.01
N VAL A 174 -15.03 -7.43 -4.58
CA VAL A 174 -13.63 -7.61 -4.17
C VAL A 174 -12.75 -7.59 -5.41
N THR A 175 -11.56 -7.01 -5.33
CA THR A 175 -10.60 -7.09 -6.43
C THR A 175 -9.80 -8.38 -6.31
N ILE A 176 -9.78 -9.23 -7.34
CA ILE A 176 -8.94 -10.44 -7.37
C ILE A 176 -7.87 -10.28 -8.45
N ARG A 177 -6.61 -10.39 -8.08
CA ARG A 177 -5.47 -10.16 -8.99
C ARG A 177 -4.40 -11.25 -8.81
N SER A 178 -3.63 -11.49 -9.87
CA SER A 178 -2.42 -12.31 -9.76
C SER A 178 -1.24 -11.49 -9.23
N PHE A 179 -0.25 -12.18 -8.69
CA PHE A 179 0.98 -11.56 -8.20
C PHE A 179 1.76 -10.78 -9.27
N ASP A 180 1.64 -11.14 -10.55
CA ASP A 180 2.31 -10.44 -11.64
C ASP A 180 1.90 -8.96 -11.70
N SER A 181 0.65 -8.65 -11.35
CA SER A 181 0.16 -7.26 -11.33
C SER A 181 0.91 -6.37 -10.34
N LEU A 182 1.41 -6.93 -9.23
CA LEU A 182 2.29 -6.22 -8.29
C LEU A 182 3.64 -5.90 -8.94
N GLY A 183 4.15 -6.84 -9.74
CA GLY A 183 5.34 -6.61 -10.53
C GLY A 183 5.13 -5.53 -11.59
N ASP A 184 3.96 -5.48 -12.22
CA ASP A 184 3.65 -4.50 -13.26
C ASP A 184 3.66 -3.06 -12.73
N TYR A 185 3.24 -2.83 -11.47
CA TYR A 185 3.36 -1.52 -10.82
C TYR A 185 4.81 -1.02 -10.76
N ILE A 186 5.80 -1.91 -10.56
CA ILE A 186 7.22 -1.51 -10.54
C ILE A 186 7.62 -0.84 -11.87
N ASP A 187 7.06 -1.29 -12.99
CA ASP A 187 7.39 -0.79 -14.33
C ASP A 187 6.67 0.53 -14.65
N PHE A 188 5.43 0.67 -14.18
CA PHE A 188 4.54 1.79 -14.50
C PHE A 188 4.63 2.95 -13.52
N ASN A 189 5.14 2.75 -12.32
CA ASN A 189 5.21 3.81 -11.32
C ASN A 189 5.95 5.05 -11.80
N ARG A 190 5.48 6.18 -11.29
CA ARG A 190 6.09 7.48 -11.47
C ARG A 190 6.29 8.09 -10.10
N PHE A 191 7.46 8.67 -9.91
CA PHE A 191 7.90 9.21 -8.63
C PHE A 191 8.02 10.72 -8.74
N SER A 192 7.39 11.41 -7.80
CA SER A 192 7.45 12.86 -7.64
C SER A 192 8.47 13.22 -6.56
N ASP A 193 9.19 14.34 -6.74
CA ASP A 193 10.15 14.82 -5.73
C ASP A 193 9.42 15.33 -4.47
N LEU A 194 8.13 15.67 -4.57
CA LEU A 194 7.36 16.21 -3.46
C LEU A 194 6.02 15.51 -3.38
N ALA A 195 5.54 15.34 -2.14
CA ALA A 195 4.15 15.03 -1.93
C ALA A 195 3.31 16.22 -2.43
N PRO A 196 2.31 15.95 -3.29
CA PRO A 196 1.41 16.93 -3.86
C PRO A 196 0.59 17.63 -2.77
N ASP A 197 0.21 18.85 -3.11
CA ASP A 197 -0.50 19.74 -2.23
C ASP A 197 -2.01 19.48 -2.38
N TYR A 198 -2.66 18.98 -1.33
CA TYR A 198 -4.08 18.65 -1.35
C TYR A 198 -4.91 19.45 -0.34
N ALA A 199 -4.28 20.26 0.50
CA ALA A 199 -4.96 21.08 1.47
C ALA A 199 -4.32 22.48 1.49
N ALA A 200 -5.16 23.51 1.45
CA ALA A 200 -4.70 24.90 1.48
C ALA A 200 -3.83 25.21 2.73
N GLU A 201 -3.94 24.40 3.78
CA GLU A 201 -3.18 24.52 5.03
C GLU A 201 -1.75 23.92 4.96
N MET A 202 -1.28 23.39 3.82
CA MET A 202 0.10 22.88 3.66
C MET A 202 1.18 23.95 3.57
N THR A 203 0.82 25.24 3.54
CA THR A 203 1.77 26.37 3.55
C THR A 203 2.68 26.36 4.79
N GLU A 204 2.38 25.57 5.82
CA GLU A 204 3.19 25.46 7.04
C GLU A 204 4.27 24.35 7.03
N PHE A 205 4.33 23.46 6.03
CA PHE A 205 5.34 22.38 6.02
C PHE A 205 6.59 22.76 5.24
N SER A 206 7.75 22.42 5.83
CA SER A 206 9.02 22.59 5.14
C SER A 206 9.09 21.70 3.89
N TYR A 207 9.77 22.21 2.86
CA TYR A 207 10.01 21.50 1.61
C TYR A 207 10.64 20.11 1.86
N GLU A 208 11.49 20.00 2.87
CA GLU A 208 12.13 18.75 3.29
C GLU A 208 11.12 17.70 3.73
N ILE A 209 10.13 18.04 4.55
CA ILE A 209 9.13 17.06 5.03
C ILE A 209 8.30 16.54 3.86
N ARG A 210 7.88 17.43 2.95
CA ARG A 210 7.15 17.04 1.73
C ARG A 210 7.98 16.14 0.83
N ASN A 211 9.28 16.42 0.74
CA ASN A 211 10.21 15.58 0.00
C ASN A 211 10.36 14.20 0.65
N GLN A 212 10.60 14.13 1.95
CA GLN A 212 10.75 12.84 2.64
C GLN A 212 9.46 12.00 2.60
N LEU A 213 8.29 12.65 2.71
CA LEU A 213 7.00 11.97 2.63
C LEU A 213 6.83 11.24 1.28
N ALA A 214 7.25 11.86 0.18
CA ALA A 214 7.22 11.30 -1.17
C ALA A 214 8.31 10.26 -1.47
N SER A 215 9.19 9.96 -0.51
CA SER A 215 10.20 8.91 -0.72
C SER A 215 9.52 7.57 -1.03
N PRO A 216 9.87 6.88 -2.13
CA PRO A 216 9.25 5.60 -2.47
C PRO A 216 9.86 4.43 -1.71
N PHE A 217 10.91 4.65 -0.93
CA PHE A 217 11.69 3.58 -0.30
C PHE A 217 11.17 3.18 1.09
N PHE A 218 9.95 3.59 1.43
CA PHE A 218 9.38 3.28 2.73
C PHE A 218 8.94 1.81 2.83
N LYS A 219 9.10 1.26 4.03
CA LYS A 219 8.56 -0.05 4.41
C LYS A 219 7.10 0.07 4.85
N ALA A 220 6.37 -1.04 4.81
CA ALA A 220 5.04 -1.08 5.41
C ALA A 220 5.13 -0.89 6.94
N THR A 221 4.18 -0.15 7.48
CA THR A 221 4.07 0.17 8.90
C THR A 221 3.32 -0.95 9.62
N ASN A 222 3.97 -1.62 10.57
CA ASN A 222 3.33 -2.67 11.34
C ASN A 222 2.26 -2.12 12.32
N HIS A 223 1.42 -3.01 12.86
CA HIS A 223 0.34 -2.64 13.77
C HIS A 223 0.80 -1.83 15.00
N SER A 224 1.90 -2.21 15.64
CA SER A 224 2.41 -1.49 16.82
C SER A 224 2.78 -0.05 16.49
N MET A 225 3.49 0.16 15.37
CA MET A 225 3.86 1.48 14.90
C MET A 225 2.64 2.29 14.44
N TRP A 226 1.65 1.62 13.83
CA TRP A 226 0.38 2.25 13.48
C TRP A 226 -0.37 2.77 14.71
N LYS A 227 -0.39 2.02 15.82
CA LYS A 227 -0.96 2.52 17.09
C LYS A 227 -0.21 3.73 17.64
N ILE A 228 1.11 3.77 17.49
CA ILE A 228 1.91 4.94 17.90
C ILE A 228 1.53 6.15 17.06
N PHE A 229 1.45 5.98 15.73
CA PHE A 229 0.97 7.03 14.82
C PHE A 229 -0.41 7.52 15.23
N LEU A 230 -1.36 6.62 15.46
CA LEU A 230 -2.73 6.99 15.86
C LEU A 230 -2.74 7.84 17.13
N LYS A 231 -1.85 7.61 18.09
CA LYS A 231 -1.76 8.42 19.32
C LYS A 231 -1.14 9.81 19.09
N GLN A 232 -0.25 9.94 18.10
CA GLN A 232 0.51 11.17 17.83
C GLN A 232 -0.08 12.04 16.71
N ARG A 233 -1.11 11.54 16.01
CA ARG A 233 -1.73 12.25 14.89
C ARG A 233 -2.40 13.55 15.34
N LYS A 234 -2.31 14.59 14.52
CA LYS A 234 -2.87 15.92 14.77
C LYS A 234 -4.32 16.07 14.31
N GLY A 235 -4.77 15.23 13.38
CA GLY A 235 -6.17 15.16 12.96
C GLY A 235 -6.42 14.06 11.92
N ASN A 236 -7.67 14.00 11.43
CA ASN A 236 -8.16 12.88 10.61
C ASN A 236 -8.42 13.29 9.15
N ALA A 237 -8.55 14.59 8.84
CA ALA A 237 -8.63 15.11 7.49
C ALA A 237 -7.24 15.09 6.86
N HIS A 238 -7.20 14.84 5.54
CA HIS A 238 -5.96 14.84 4.75
C HIS A 238 -4.80 14.17 5.51
N ILE A 239 -4.98 12.89 5.85
CA ILE A 239 -4.18 12.22 6.88
C ILE A 239 -2.67 12.34 6.63
N PHE A 240 -2.25 12.34 5.36
CA PHE A 240 -0.87 12.51 4.96
C PHE A 240 -0.36 13.92 5.16
N THR A 241 -1.19 14.91 4.85
CA THR A 241 -0.88 16.34 4.99
C THR A 241 -0.71 16.72 6.45
N TRP A 242 -1.75 16.57 7.28
CA TRP A 242 -1.69 17.04 8.68
C TRP A 242 -0.72 16.24 9.56
N ASN A 243 -0.37 15.02 9.14
CA ASN A 243 0.51 14.15 9.90
C ASN A 243 1.86 13.89 9.20
N ALA A 244 2.22 14.67 8.17
CA ALA A 244 3.41 14.43 7.36
C ALA A 244 4.68 14.24 8.19
N SER A 245 4.93 15.13 9.16
CA SER A 245 6.09 15.02 10.06
C SER A 245 6.05 13.77 10.92
N THR A 246 4.87 13.42 11.48
CA THR A 246 4.69 12.20 12.27
C THR A 246 4.96 10.95 11.42
N ILE A 247 4.46 10.92 10.18
CA ILE A 247 4.71 9.83 9.24
C ILE A 247 6.21 9.70 8.95
N VAL A 248 6.85 10.80 8.57
CA VAL A 248 8.29 10.81 8.23
C VAL A 248 9.15 10.34 9.41
N ASN A 249 8.78 10.72 10.64
CA ASN A 249 9.52 10.36 11.85
C ASN A 249 9.36 8.90 12.28
N LEU A 250 8.17 8.31 12.08
CA LEU A 250 7.88 6.92 12.50
C LEU A 250 8.21 5.88 11.42
N ARG A 251 8.44 6.33 10.18
CA ARG A 251 8.61 5.48 9.02
C ARG A 251 10.01 4.87 8.97
N GLU A 252 10.06 3.61 8.57
CA GLU A 252 11.30 2.92 8.23
C GLU A 252 11.53 2.92 6.72
N TYR A 253 12.81 2.91 6.33
CA TYR A 253 13.24 2.85 4.94
C TYR A 253 14.00 1.56 4.66
N ASN A 254 13.83 1.01 3.47
CA ASN A 254 14.61 -0.15 3.03
C ASN A 254 16.04 0.22 2.65
N LYS A 255 16.90 -0.80 2.48
CA LYS A 255 18.32 -0.61 2.14
C LYS A 255 18.56 0.23 0.87
N LEU A 256 17.62 0.18 -0.09
CA LEU A 256 17.74 0.90 -1.36
C LEU A 256 17.63 2.42 -1.19
N TYR A 257 17.00 2.88 -0.11
CA TYR A 257 17.04 4.29 0.27
C TYR A 257 18.48 4.77 0.45
N TYR A 258 19.29 4.04 1.22
CA TYR A 258 20.69 4.40 1.48
C TYR A 258 21.55 4.26 0.22
N ASP A 259 21.33 3.22 -0.59
CA ASP A 259 21.97 3.06 -1.91
C ASP A 259 21.67 4.22 -2.86
N PHE A 260 20.45 4.78 -2.77
CA PHE A 260 20.05 5.98 -3.49
C PHE A 260 20.83 7.17 -2.93
N ILE A 261 20.53 7.62 -1.71
CA ILE A 261 20.98 8.93 -1.18
C ILE A 261 22.51 9.10 -1.08
N ASN A 262 23.27 8.00 -1.06
CA ASN A 262 24.74 8.03 -1.07
C ASN A 262 25.34 8.42 -2.44
N LYS A 263 24.56 8.47 -3.52
CA LYS A 263 25.03 8.91 -4.84
C LYS A 263 25.10 10.44 -4.92
N LYS A 264 26.29 10.95 -5.29
CA LYS A 264 26.70 12.37 -5.27
C LYS A 264 25.78 13.36 -6.03
N TYR A 265 24.94 12.89 -6.97
CA TYR A 265 24.09 13.72 -7.84
C TYR A 265 22.60 13.74 -7.47
N GLN A 266 22.23 13.19 -6.32
CA GLN A 266 20.83 13.07 -5.90
C GLN A 266 20.40 14.12 -4.87
N LYS A 267 21.35 14.99 -4.47
CA LYS A 267 21.14 16.09 -3.53
C LYS A 267 20.87 17.38 -4.30
N ARG A 268 19.83 18.14 -3.93
CA ARG A 268 19.82 19.58 -4.21
C ARG A 268 20.64 20.26 -3.11
N CYS A 269 21.71 20.98 -3.49
CA CYS A 269 22.25 22.02 -2.61
C CYS A 269 21.16 23.08 -2.41
N HIS A 270 21.09 23.67 -1.21
CA HIS A 270 20.10 24.68 -0.85
C HIS A 270 19.78 25.62 -2.02
N ILE A 271 18.52 25.59 -2.47
CA ILE A 271 17.99 26.74 -3.19
C ILE A 271 17.74 27.75 -2.09
N SER A 272 18.64 28.74 -1.98
CA SER A 272 18.31 30.01 -1.36
C SER A 272 17.07 30.53 -2.08
N VAL A 273 15.93 30.44 -1.42
CA VAL A 273 14.72 31.14 -1.86
C VAL A 273 15.02 32.61 -1.61
N HIS A 274 15.53 33.30 -2.64
CA HIS A 274 15.48 34.74 -2.69
C HIS A 274 14.08 35.12 -3.18
N GLU A 275 13.38 35.82 -2.30
CA GLU A 275 12.25 36.77 -2.48
C GLU A 275 10.95 36.25 -3.09
#